data_AF-S0DRS2-F1
#
_entry.id   AF-S0DRS2-F1
#
_cell.length_a   1.000
_cell.length_b   1.000
_cell.length_c   1.000
_cell.angle_alpha   90.00
_cell.angle_beta   90.00
_cell.angle_gamma   90.00
#
_symmetry.space_group_name_H-M   'P 1'
#
loop_
_entity.id
_entity.type
_entity.pdbx_description
1 polymer ?
#
loop_
_entity_poly.entity_id
_entity_poly.type
_entity_poly.pdbx_seq_one_letter_code
_entity_poly.pdbx_strand_id
1 'polypeptide(L)'
;MIANYVEEAIKELERNPKYHDEINKLASAHVLTMDVDEEETFDACGAKFTRDGKLAIVFGADRLGSNTGDAFWHKNLEKGISLAPTTDTLSFYARKSIREDYEPDIADVQSELKDILHKDITLHPHFEEVYEKLKQTKDGTDFDQYLGAFILNYFRGLVSTLKWRKFDSDDMLQEALNEAMEKGEVHFRILDTVEGSSGEAAIEDGILYLQTSPDKWGSNIDDISNNIMDLL
;
A
#
# COMPACT_ATOMS: atom_id res chain seq x y z
N MET A 1 -23.84 -25.83 -15.00
CA MET A 1 -22.81 -25.07 -15.76
C MET A 1 -22.88 -23.59 -15.44
N ILE A 2 -23.90 -22.83 -15.89
CA ILE A 2 -24.09 -21.42 -15.49
C ILE A 2 -24.30 -21.28 -13.97
N ALA A 3 -25.14 -22.14 -13.37
CA ALA A 3 -25.37 -22.14 -11.92
C ALA A 3 -24.08 -22.28 -11.10
N ASN A 4 -23.10 -23.08 -11.58
CA ASN A 4 -21.83 -23.27 -10.89
C ASN A 4 -21.03 -21.97 -10.78
N TYR A 5 -21.06 -21.09 -11.77
CA TYR A 5 -20.37 -19.80 -11.65
C TYR A 5 -20.94 -18.96 -10.51
N VAL A 6 -22.28 -18.93 -10.39
CA VAL A 6 -22.96 -18.18 -9.34
C VAL A 6 -22.73 -18.80 -7.96
N GLU A 7 -22.79 -20.14 -7.86
CA GLU A 7 -22.52 -20.84 -6.61
C GLU A 7 -21.07 -20.63 -6.14
N GLU A 8 -20.08 -20.69 -7.03
CA GLU A 8 -18.69 -20.41 -6.67
C GLU A 8 -18.46 -18.94 -6.34
N ALA A 9 -19.13 -18.01 -7.04
CA ALA A 9 -19.10 -16.58 -6.70
C ALA A 9 -19.57 -16.35 -5.26
N ILE A 10 -20.70 -16.94 -4.87
CA ILE A 10 -21.23 -16.83 -3.51
C ILE A 10 -20.20 -17.35 -2.49
N LYS A 11 -19.64 -18.54 -2.71
CA LYS A 11 -18.63 -19.12 -1.80
C LYS A 11 -17.40 -18.23 -1.64
N GLU A 12 -16.87 -17.68 -2.74
CA GLU A 12 -15.68 -16.84 -2.67
C GLU A 12 -15.97 -15.49 -2.02
N LEU A 13 -17.13 -14.90 -2.25
CA LEU A 13 -17.55 -13.68 -1.56
C LEU A 13 -17.76 -13.92 -0.06
N GLU A 14 -18.34 -15.05 0.34
CA GLU A 14 -18.48 -15.43 1.76
C GLU A 14 -17.11 -15.64 2.44
N ARG A 15 -16.15 -16.23 1.73
CA ARG A 15 -14.78 -16.45 2.24
C ARG A 15 -13.94 -15.18 2.34
N ASN A 16 -14.24 -14.17 1.52
CA ASN A 16 -13.44 -12.95 1.41
C ASN A 16 -14.27 -11.69 1.73
N PRO A 17 -14.79 -11.54 2.97
CA PRO A 17 -15.61 -10.39 3.35
C PRO A 17 -14.88 -9.05 3.21
N LYS A 18 -13.55 -9.07 3.25
CA LYS A 18 -12.70 -7.89 3.04
C LYS A 18 -12.85 -7.20 1.68
N TYR A 19 -13.44 -7.86 0.69
CA TYR A 19 -13.71 -7.25 -0.62
C TYR A 19 -15.16 -6.74 -0.77
N HIS A 20 -16.03 -6.92 0.22
CA HIS A 20 -17.45 -6.56 0.09
C HIS A 20 -17.66 -5.08 -0.21
N ASP A 21 -16.99 -4.19 0.51
CA ASP A 21 -17.16 -2.74 0.31
C ASP A 21 -16.66 -2.30 -1.07
N GLU A 22 -15.52 -2.82 -1.51
CA GLU A 22 -14.94 -2.53 -2.82
C GLU A 22 -15.84 -3.03 -3.95
N ILE A 23 -16.36 -4.25 -3.82
CA ILE A 23 -17.28 -4.84 -4.78
C ILE A 23 -18.60 -4.09 -4.80
N ASN A 24 -19.17 -3.72 -3.65
CA ASN A 24 -20.42 -2.96 -3.58
C ASN A 24 -20.28 -1.56 -4.17
N LYS A 25 -19.12 -0.91 -3.99
CA LYS A 25 -18.80 0.37 -4.61
C LYS A 25 -18.76 0.27 -6.14
N LEU A 26 -18.06 -0.75 -6.67
CA LEU A 26 -17.86 -0.91 -8.10
C LEU A 26 -19.09 -1.51 -8.81
N ALA A 27 -19.76 -2.47 -8.18
CA ALA A 27 -20.98 -3.12 -8.65
C ALA A 27 -22.24 -2.46 -8.07
N SER A 28 -22.29 -1.13 -8.12
CA SER A 28 -23.35 -0.30 -7.51
C SER A 28 -24.76 -0.51 -8.08
N ALA A 29 -24.89 -1.09 -9.28
CA ALA A 29 -26.17 -1.50 -9.82
C ALA A 29 -26.71 -2.76 -9.15
N HIS A 30 -25.88 -3.49 -8.40
CA HIS A 30 -26.18 -4.78 -7.78
C HIS A 30 -26.76 -5.81 -8.78
N VAL A 31 -26.23 -5.80 -10.01
CA VAL A 31 -26.59 -6.74 -11.07
C VAL A 31 -25.39 -7.63 -11.38
N LEU A 32 -25.60 -8.95 -11.29
CA LEU A 32 -24.67 -9.96 -11.80
C LEU A 32 -25.09 -10.35 -13.22
N THR A 33 -24.15 -10.30 -14.15
CA THR A 33 -24.34 -10.69 -15.56
C THR A 33 -23.30 -11.72 -15.98
N MET A 34 -23.46 -12.27 -17.19
CA MET A 34 -22.46 -13.14 -17.81
C MET A 34 -22.24 -12.70 -19.26
N ASP A 35 -20.98 -12.71 -19.71
CA ASP A 35 -20.64 -12.34 -21.09
C ASP A 35 -19.34 -13.02 -21.57
N VAL A 36 -19.04 -12.91 -22.85
CA VAL A 36 -17.76 -13.33 -23.42
C VAL A 36 -16.69 -12.28 -23.11
N ASP A 37 -15.50 -12.72 -22.70
CA ASP A 37 -14.33 -11.85 -22.54
C ASP A 37 -13.68 -11.57 -23.90
N GLU A 38 -14.26 -10.65 -24.67
CA GLU A 38 -13.75 -10.28 -26.01
C GLU A 38 -12.33 -9.67 -25.97
N GLU A 39 -11.92 -9.14 -24.82
CA GLU A 39 -10.61 -8.52 -24.62
C GLU A 39 -9.54 -9.55 -24.18
N GLU A 40 -9.92 -10.82 -23.98
CA GLU A 40 -9.04 -11.88 -23.46
C GLU A 40 -8.30 -11.44 -22.18
N THR A 41 -9.01 -10.69 -21.34
CA THR A 41 -8.52 -10.14 -20.08
C THR A 41 -8.14 -11.28 -19.11
N PHE A 42 -8.91 -12.36 -19.11
CA PHE A 42 -8.75 -13.52 -18.25
C PHE A 42 -8.48 -14.77 -19.09
N ASP A 43 -7.66 -15.69 -18.57
CA ASP A 43 -7.30 -16.92 -19.31
C ASP A 43 -8.53 -17.83 -19.54
N ALA A 44 -9.30 -18.15 -18.50
CA ALA A 44 -10.50 -18.97 -18.62
C ALA A 44 -11.80 -18.19 -18.37
N CYS A 45 -11.88 -17.57 -17.19
CA CYS A 45 -12.98 -16.73 -16.79
C CYS A 45 -12.53 -15.75 -15.68
N GLY A 46 -13.32 -14.71 -15.44
CA GLY A 46 -13.01 -13.66 -14.48
C GLY A 46 -14.22 -12.84 -14.07
N ALA A 47 -14.01 -11.96 -13.10
CA ALA A 47 -14.96 -10.95 -12.67
C ALA A 47 -14.59 -9.62 -13.33
N LYS A 48 -15.49 -9.03 -14.13
CA LYS A 48 -15.29 -7.73 -14.78
C LYS A 48 -16.33 -6.74 -14.27
N PHE A 49 -15.88 -5.54 -13.89
CA PHE A 49 -16.76 -4.46 -13.45
C PHE A 49 -17.00 -3.50 -14.59
N THR A 50 -18.26 -3.20 -14.86
CA THR A 50 -18.66 -2.35 -15.99
C THR A 50 -18.81 -0.89 -15.57
N ARG A 51 -18.73 0.04 -16.54
CA ARG A 51 -18.94 1.48 -16.28
C ARG A 51 -20.32 1.83 -15.74
N ASP A 52 -21.33 1.01 -16.03
CA ASP A 52 -22.70 1.17 -15.50
C ASP A 52 -22.91 0.46 -14.15
N GLY A 53 -21.82 0.06 -13.48
CA GLY A 53 -21.86 -0.45 -12.11
C GLY A 53 -22.35 -1.89 -11.99
N LYS A 54 -22.18 -2.73 -13.03
CA LYS A 54 -22.52 -4.15 -12.97
C LYS A 54 -21.27 -4.99 -12.74
N LEU A 55 -21.49 -6.17 -12.18
CA LEU A 55 -20.50 -7.23 -12.08
C LEU A 55 -20.82 -8.28 -13.16
N ALA A 56 -19.87 -8.53 -14.05
CA ALA A 56 -19.99 -9.52 -15.11
C ALA A 56 -19.05 -10.69 -14.83
N ILE A 57 -19.57 -11.91 -14.84
CA ILE A 57 -18.74 -13.10 -15.02
C ILE A 57 -18.41 -13.20 -16.50
N VAL A 58 -17.15 -13.00 -16.85
CA VAL A 58 -16.69 -13.11 -18.23
C VAL A 58 -15.95 -14.43 -18.45
N PHE A 59 -16.04 -15.01 -19.65
CA PHE A 59 -15.37 -16.25 -20.02
C PHE A 59 -14.85 -16.20 -21.47
N GLY A 60 -13.76 -16.91 -21.76
CA GLY A 60 -13.27 -17.05 -23.13
C GLY A 60 -14.33 -17.69 -24.04
N ALA A 61 -14.38 -17.29 -25.32
CA ALA A 61 -15.45 -17.67 -26.25
C ALA A 61 -15.67 -19.20 -26.37
N ASP A 62 -14.62 -20.00 -26.19
CA ASP A 62 -14.62 -21.47 -26.21
C ASP A 62 -14.49 -22.12 -24.82
N ARG A 63 -14.60 -21.32 -23.74
CA ARG A 63 -14.34 -21.75 -22.34
C ARG A 63 -15.55 -21.64 -21.42
N LEU A 64 -16.76 -21.47 -21.95
CA LEU A 64 -17.98 -21.47 -21.15
C LEU A 64 -18.11 -22.76 -20.33
N GLY A 65 -18.16 -22.63 -19.01
CA GLY A 65 -18.31 -23.75 -18.09
C GLY A 65 -17.00 -24.41 -17.67
N SER A 66 -15.86 -23.96 -18.19
CA SER A 66 -14.54 -24.40 -17.76
C SER A 66 -14.08 -23.59 -16.55
N ASN A 67 -13.51 -24.29 -15.56
CA ASN A 67 -12.94 -23.71 -14.34
C ASN A 67 -13.82 -22.62 -13.70
N THR A 68 -15.11 -22.90 -13.53
CA THR A 68 -16.09 -21.85 -13.17
C THR A 68 -15.77 -21.12 -11.85
N GLY A 69 -15.03 -21.76 -10.94
CA GLY A 69 -14.58 -21.14 -9.70
C GLY A 69 -13.49 -20.09 -9.89
N ASP A 70 -12.74 -20.14 -10.99
CA ASP A 70 -11.66 -19.19 -11.27
C ASP A 70 -12.21 -17.78 -11.47
N ALA A 71 -13.48 -17.61 -11.86
CA ALA A 71 -14.08 -16.30 -12.09
C ALA A 71 -13.98 -15.36 -10.87
N PHE A 72 -14.14 -15.93 -9.67
CA PHE A 72 -14.08 -15.20 -8.40
C PHE A 72 -12.91 -15.62 -7.51
N TRP A 73 -12.05 -16.51 -8.00
CA TRP A 73 -10.80 -16.80 -7.31
C TRP A 73 -10.03 -15.51 -7.08
N HIS A 74 -9.49 -15.34 -5.87
CA HIS A 74 -8.94 -14.07 -5.37
C HIS A 74 -8.08 -13.31 -6.40
N LYS A 75 -7.22 -13.99 -7.18
CA LYS A 75 -6.41 -13.33 -8.21
C LYS A 75 -7.23 -12.68 -9.32
N ASN A 76 -8.24 -13.38 -9.82
CA ASN A 76 -9.10 -12.87 -10.89
C ASN A 76 -10.08 -11.82 -10.38
N LEU A 77 -10.56 -11.97 -9.14
CA LEU A 77 -11.38 -10.94 -8.50
C LEU A 77 -10.58 -9.64 -8.30
N GLU A 78 -9.36 -9.73 -7.74
CA GLU A 78 -8.49 -8.57 -7.54
C GLU A 78 -8.08 -7.92 -8.86
N LYS A 79 -7.78 -8.72 -9.89
CA LYS A 79 -7.55 -8.23 -11.26
C LYS A 79 -8.78 -7.50 -11.81
N GLY A 80 -9.96 -8.06 -11.61
CA GLY A 80 -11.23 -7.44 -11.99
C GLY A 80 -11.44 -6.08 -11.35
N ILE A 81 -11.20 -6.00 -10.04
CA ILE A 81 -11.30 -4.77 -9.26
C ILE A 81 -10.25 -3.75 -9.73
N SER A 82 -9.00 -4.15 -9.96
CA SER A 82 -7.93 -3.23 -10.37
C SER A 82 -8.12 -2.65 -11.78
N LEU A 83 -8.82 -3.37 -12.65
CA LEU A 83 -9.20 -2.90 -13.99
C LEU A 83 -10.51 -2.11 -14.02
N ALA A 84 -11.25 -2.09 -12.91
CA ALA A 84 -12.53 -1.41 -12.84
C ALA A 84 -12.37 0.11 -13.02
N PRO A 85 -13.31 0.78 -13.70
CA PRO A 85 -13.34 2.24 -13.74
C PRO A 85 -13.45 2.79 -12.31
N THR A 86 -12.47 3.58 -11.87
CA THR A 86 -12.48 4.24 -10.55
C THR A 86 -12.07 5.70 -10.66
N THR A 87 -12.56 6.51 -9.73
CA THR A 87 -12.14 7.90 -9.50
C THR A 87 -11.16 8.03 -8.33
N ASP A 88 -10.77 6.91 -7.72
CA ASP A 88 -9.82 6.91 -6.60
C ASP A 88 -8.43 7.33 -7.07
N THR A 89 -7.74 8.12 -6.24
CA THR A 89 -6.35 8.55 -6.50
C THR A 89 -5.41 7.35 -6.49
N LEU A 90 -5.50 6.51 -5.47
CA LEU A 90 -4.69 5.30 -5.30
C LEU A 90 -5.26 4.14 -6.09
N SER A 91 -4.41 3.24 -6.60
CA SER A 91 -4.87 1.97 -7.17
C SER A 91 -5.50 1.06 -6.11
N PHE A 92 -6.26 0.06 -6.56
CA PHE A 92 -6.78 -0.98 -5.66
C PHE A 92 -5.66 -1.66 -4.86
N TYR A 93 -4.54 -2.01 -5.49
CA TYR A 93 -3.41 -2.65 -4.82
C TYR A 93 -2.74 -1.75 -3.79
N ALA A 94 -2.59 -0.45 -4.07
CA ALA A 94 -2.13 0.53 -3.09
C ALA A 94 -3.05 0.60 -1.87
N ARG A 95 -4.36 0.76 -2.08
CA ARG A 95 -5.35 0.79 -0.98
C ARG A 95 -5.33 -0.51 -0.18
N LYS A 96 -5.20 -1.66 -0.87
CA LYS A 96 -5.11 -2.97 -0.25
C LYS A 96 -3.86 -3.08 0.63
N SER A 97 -2.68 -2.71 0.12
CA SER A 97 -1.44 -2.77 0.91
C SER A 97 -1.49 -1.83 2.12
N ILE A 98 -2.07 -0.63 2.00
CA ILE A 98 -2.25 0.26 3.15
C ILE A 98 -3.11 -0.40 4.23
N ARG A 99 -4.28 -0.91 3.84
CA ARG A 99 -5.21 -1.55 4.78
C ARG A 99 -4.68 -2.83 5.41
N GLU A 100 -4.00 -3.67 4.63
CA GLU A 100 -3.56 -5.00 5.06
C GLU A 100 -2.18 -4.97 5.73
N ASP A 101 -1.28 -4.09 5.30
CA ASP A 101 0.12 -4.10 5.75
C ASP A 101 0.50 -2.91 6.63
N TYR A 102 -0.12 -1.74 6.50
CA TYR A 102 0.25 -0.52 7.24
C TYR A 102 -0.65 -0.25 8.45
N GLU A 103 -1.97 -0.17 8.21
CA GLU A 103 -2.96 0.19 9.23
C GLU A 103 -2.91 -0.68 10.50
N PRO A 104 -2.70 -2.01 10.42
CA PRO A 104 -2.69 -2.85 11.62
C PRO A 104 -1.54 -2.55 12.58
N ASP A 105 -0.41 -2.08 12.05
CA ASP A 105 0.87 -2.11 12.77
C ASP A 105 1.43 -0.70 13.05
N ILE A 106 0.92 0.36 12.42
CA ILE A 106 1.48 1.71 12.56
C ILE A 106 1.40 2.25 14.00
N ALA A 107 0.35 1.89 14.75
CA ALA A 107 0.18 2.33 16.13
C ALA A 107 1.30 1.80 17.05
N ASP A 108 1.77 0.57 16.81
CA ASP A 108 2.88 -0.02 17.55
C ASP A 108 4.18 0.75 17.26
N VAL A 109 4.43 1.11 15.99
CA VAL A 109 5.59 1.92 15.61
C VAL A 109 5.56 3.30 16.27
N GLN A 110 4.38 3.95 16.33
CA GLN A 110 4.23 5.21 17.06
C GLN A 110 4.49 5.06 18.56
N SER A 111 4.02 3.97 19.17
CA SER A 111 4.28 3.68 20.58
C SER A 111 5.78 3.48 20.85
N GLU A 112 6.48 2.73 19.99
CA GLU A 112 7.92 2.53 20.13
C GLU A 112 8.70 3.84 20.03
N LEU A 113 8.34 4.72 19.07
CA LEU A 113 8.96 6.04 18.96
C LEU A 113 8.70 6.90 20.21
N LYS A 114 7.49 6.85 20.76
CA LYS A 114 7.15 7.54 22.00
C LYS A 114 7.99 7.05 23.18
N ASP A 115 8.18 5.74 23.29
CA ASP A 115 8.98 5.16 24.36
C ASP A 115 10.46 5.54 24.23
N ILE A 116 10.99 5.55 23.01
CA ILE A 116 12.39 5.96 22.73
C ILE A 116 12.62 7.45 22.95
N LEU A 117 11.67 8.31 22.57
CA LEU A 117 11.87 9.77 22.56
C LEU A 117 11.19 10.50 23.73
N HIS A 118 10.40 9.80 24.53
CA HIS A 118 9.57 10.38 25.61
C HIS A 118 8.69 11.55 25.13
N LYS A 119 8.29 11.52 23.85
CA LYS A 119 7.52 12.56 23.17
C LYS A 119 6.48 11.90 22.26
N ASP A 120 5.28 12.49 22.19
CA ASP A 120 4.28 12.03 21.22
C ASP A 120 4.74 12.38 19.80
N ILE A 121 4.83 11.37 18.93
CA ILE A 121 5.27 11.51 17.55
C ILE A 121 4.13 11.18 16.58
N THR A 122 3.84 12.11 15.68
CA THR A 122 2.88 11.90 14.59
C THR A 122 3.61 11.43 13.33
N LEU A 123 3.15 10.31 12.75
CA LEU A 123 3.70 9.76 11.51
C LEU A 123 2.84 10.15 10.32
N HIS A 124 3.47 10.76 9.31
CA HIS A 124 2.83 11.23 8.09
C HIS A 124 3.36 10.43 6.89
N PRO A 125 2.63 9.40 6.42
CA PRO A 125 3.07 8.53 5.33
C PRO A 125 2.98 9.17 3.94
N HIS A 126 2.11 10.17 3.76
CA HIS A 126 1.88 10.87 2.48
C HIS A 126 1.61 9.92 1.29
N PHE A 127 0.70 8.96 1.49
CA PHE A 127 0.46 7.87 0.54
C PHE A 127 0.12 8.36 -0.87
N GLU A 128 -0.71 9.39 -1.02
CA GLU A 128 -1.13 9.88 -2.34
C GLU A 128 0.04 10.54 -3.07
N GLU A 129 0.82 11.38 -2.37
CA GLU A 129 1.99 12.06 -2.93
C GLU A 129 3.07 11.06 -3.33
N VAL A 130 3.35 10.07 -2.47
CA VAL A 130 4.31 9.00 -2.73
C VAL A 130 3.86 8.16 -3.92
N TYR A 131 2.58 7.76 -3.95
CA TYR A 131 2.02 6.97 -5.03
C TYR A 131 2.15 7.69 -6.38
N GLU A 132 1.76 8.97 -6.45
CA GLU A 132 1.85 9.76 -7.68
C GLU A 132 3.30 9.93 -8.15
N LYS A 133 4.26 10.14 -7.24
CA LYS A 133 5.67 10.26 -7.58
C LYS A 133 6.25 8.95 -8.13
N LEU A 134 5.91 7.81 -7.52
CA LEU A 134 6.35 6.49 -7.98
C LEU A 134 5.71 6.13 -9.33
N LYS A 135 4.41 6.37 -9.48
CA LYS A 135 3.65 6.09 -10.72
C LYS A 135 4.25 6.77 -11.95
N GLN A 136 4.82 7.97 -11.81
CA GLN A 136 5.46 8.70 -12.91
C GLN A 136 6.80 8.11 -13.37
N THR A 137 7.42 7.25 -12.56
CA THR A 137 8.80 6.77 -12.77
C THR A 137 8.92 5.25 -12.84
N LYS A 138 7.88 4.54 -12.40
CA LYS A 138 7.85 3.08 -12.25
C LYS A 138 6.79 2.46 -13.16
N ASP A 139 7.02 2.51 -14.48
CA ASP A 139 6.15 1.86 -15.46
C ASP A 139 6.07 0.35 -15.22
N GLY A 140 4.85 -0.17 -15.04
CA GLY A 140 4.58 -1.62 -15.01
C GLY A 140 5.20 -2.40 -13.84
N THR A 141 5.61 -1.74 -12.75
CA THR A 141 6.15 -2.42 -11.56
C THR A 141 5.10 -2.57 -10.47
N ASP A 142 5.21 -3.63 -9.66
CA ASP A 142 4.35 -3.93 -8.51
C ASP A 142 4.51 -2.96 -7.33
N PHE A 143 4.98 -1.73 -7.54
CA PHE A 143 5.28 -0.78 -6.47
C PHE A 143 4.05 -0.49 -5.60
N ASP A 144 2.87 -0.49 -6.22
CA ASP A 144 1.61 -0.21 -5.55
C ASP A 144 1.14 -1.37 -4.66
N GLN A 145 1.49 -2.61 -5.00
CA GLN A 145 1.25 -3.80 -4.15
C GLN A 145 2.02 -3.75 -2.84
N TYR A 146 3.10 -2.96 -2.76
CA TYR A 146 3.95 -2.83 -1.59
C TYR A 146 3.93 -1.44 -0.95
N LEU A 147 3.02 -0.55 -1.37
CA LEU A 147 3.00 0.84 -0.91
C LEU A 147 2.87 0.95 0.60
N GLY A 148 1.89 0.25 1.19
CA GLY A 148 1.68 0.26 2.65
C GLY A 148 2.84 -0.40 3.39
N ALA A 149 3.22 -1.60 2.95
CA ALA A 149 4.29 -2.39 3.58
C ALA A 149 5.63 -1.63 3.63
N PHE A 150 6.03 -0.99 2.53
CA PHE A 150 7.32 -0.31 2.48
C PHE A 150 7.34 0.97 3.30
N ILE A 151 6.27 1.78 3.28
CA ILE A 151 6.22 2.99 4.14
C ILE A 151 6.24 2.61 5.62
N LEU A 152 5.52 1.56 6.03
CA LEU A 152 5.62 1.05 7.40
C LEU A 152 7.06 0.64 7.74
N ASN A 153 7.72 -0.07 6.83
CA ASN A 153 9.10 -0.50 7.04
C ASN A 153 10.06 0.69 7.13
N TYR A 154 9.85 1.79 6.40
CA TYR A 154 10.67 3.00 6.54
C TYR A 154 10.55 3.58 7.96
N PHE A 155 9.36 3.63 8.54
CA PHE A 155 9.19 4.04 9.93
C PHE A 155 9.81 3.06 10.94
N ARG A 156 9.73 1.75 10.67
CA ARG A 156 10.44 0.73 11.48
C ARG A 156 11.96 0.86 11.37
N GLY A 157 12.48 1.25 10.20
CA GLY A 157 13.91 1.53 9.99
C GLY A 157 14.41 2.68 10.87
N LEU A 158 13.58 3.71 11.04
CA LEU A 158 13.86 4.79 12.01
C LEU A 158 13.96 4.24 13.43
N VAL A 159 12.96 3.49 13.90
CA VAL A 159 12.97 2.86 15.24
C VAL A 159 14.22 2.03 15.46
N SER A 160 14.56 1.17 14.49
CA SER A 160 15.75 0.32 14.53
C SER A 160 17.03 1.14 14.65
N THR A 161 17.15 2.22 13.86
CA THR A 161 18.31 3.11 13.91
C THR A 161 18.44 3.79 15.26
N LEU A 162 17.35 4.33 15.81
CA LEU A 162 17.36 5.04 17.10
C LEU A 162 17.80 4.12 18.25
N LYS A 163 17.26 2.90 18.32
CA LYS A 163 17.69 1.89 19.31
C LYS A 163 19.16 1.48 19.12
N TRP A 164 19.59 1.32 17.88
CA TRP A 164 20.99 0.97 17.59
C TRP A 164 21.95 2.08 18.02
N ARG A 165 21.57 3.34 17.78
CA ARG A 165 22.32 4.55 18.17
C ARG A 165 22.15 4.97 19.63
N LYS A 166 21.38 4.22 20.43
CA LYS A 166 21.21 4.40 21.89
C LYS A 166 20.36 5.58 22.33
N PHE A 167 19.48 6.10 21.47
CA PHE A 167 18.50 7.14 21.85
C PHE A 167 17.53 6.67 22.96
N ASP A 168 17.35 5.36 23.13
CA ASP A 168 16.52 4.75 24.18
C ASP A 168 17.19 4.72 25.57
N SER A 169 18.44 5.18 25.67
CA SER A 169 19.23 5.13 26.92
C SER A 169 20.18 6.31 27.12
N ASP A 170 20.26 7.23 26.16
CA ASP A 170 21.12 8.41 26.19
C ASP A 170 20.26 9.68 26.15
N ASP A 171 20.08 10.30 27.31
CA ASP A 171 19.25 11.49 27.48
C ASP A 171 19.73 12.66 26.59
N MET A 172 21.05 12.80 26.36
CA MET A 172 21.57 13.90 25.54
C MET A 172 21.19 13.73 24.06
N LEU A 173 21.23 12.50 23.54
CA LEU A 173 20.79 12.21 22.18
C LEU A 173 19.29 12.39 22.02
N GLN A 174 18.52 11.92 23.00
CA GLN A 174 17.07 12.09 23.03
C GLN A 174 16.68 13.58 23.02
N GLU A 175 17.29 14.39 23.90
CA GLU A 175 17.06 15.83 23.96
C GLU A 175 17.42 16.52 22.65
N ALA A 176 18.61 16.25 22.10
CA ALA A 176 19.07 16.87 20.86
C ALA A 176 18.12 16.60 19.68
N LEU A 177 17.64 15.36 19.52
CA LEU A 177 16.68 15.05 18.47
C LEU A 177 15.32 15.69 18.75
N ASN A 178 14.82 15.65 19.98
CA ASN A 178 13.54 16.27 20.34
C ASN A 178 13.52 17.79 20.09
N GLU A 179 14.65 18.48 20.29
CA GLU A 179 14.84 19.89 19.95
C GLU A 179 14.87 20.09 18.43
N ALA A 180 15.63 19.26 17.70
CA ALA A 180 15.75 19.38 16.25
C ALA A 180 14.42 19.10 15.52
N MET A 181 13.62 18.13 15.98
CA MET A 181 12.26 17.87 15.51
C MET A 181 11.19 18.38 16.49
N GLU A 182 11.26 19.68 16.81
CA GLU A 182 10.40 20.34 17.81
C GLU A 182 8.89 20.11 17.57
N LYS A 183 8.44 19.95 16.32
CA LYS A 183 7.03 19.70 16.00
C LYS A 183 6.54 18.32 16.38
N GLY A 184 7.44 17.35 16.62
CA GLY A 184 7.05 15.97 16.95
C GLY A 184 6.42 15.25 15.76
N GLU A 185 6.86 15.56 14.54
CA GLU A 185 6.34 14.98 13.31
C GLU A 185 7.44 14.27 12.55
N VAL A 186 7.13 13.08 12.02
CA VAL A 186 7.98 12.35 11.07
C VAL A 186 7.21 12.18 9.77
N HIS A 187 7.78 12.65 8.67
CA HIS A 187 7.17 12.65 7.35
C HIS A 187 7.94 11.72 6.42
N PHE A 188 7.24 10.90 5.65
CA PHE A 188 7.84 10.11 4.58
C PHE A 188 7.65 10.79 3.22
N ARG A 189 8.71 10.90 2.41
CA ARG A 189 8.59 11.48 1.06
C ARG A 189 9.52 10.84 0.03
N ILE A 190 9.16 11.00 -1.25
CA ILE A 190 10.00 10.63 -2.38
C ILE A 190 10.56 11.88 -3.05
N LEU A 191 11.88 11.98 -3.13
CA LEU A 191 12.60 13.02 -3.87
C LEU A 191 13.08 12.49 -5.23
N ASP A 192 13.46 13.39 -6.14
CA ASP A 192 14.05 12.96 -7.42
C ASP A 192 15.37 12.21 -7.24
N THR A 193 16.17 12.66 -6.26
CA THR A 193 17.43 12.05 -5.85
C THR A 193 17.65 12.26 -4.35
N VAL A 194 18.40 11.35 -3.73
CA VAL A 194 18.90 11.44 -2.35
C VAL A 194 20.37 11.05 -2.32
N GLU A 195 21.14 11.58 -1.35
CA GLU A 195 22.58 11.31 -1.25
C GLU A 195 22.84 9.91 -0.69
N GLY A 196 22.09 9.50 0.34
CA GLY A 196 22.21 8.18 0.97
C GLY A 196 21.95 7.02 0.00
N SER A 197 22.63 5.89 0.19
CA SER A 197 22.57 4.75 -0.75
C SER A 197 21.18 4.11 -0.91
N SER A 198 20.36 4.21 0.14
CA SER A 198 19.04 3.56 0.26
C SER A 198 17.93 4.59 0.55
N GLY A 199 18.33 5.81 0.88
CA GLY A 199 17.53 6.85 1.50
C GLY A 199 18.36 7.59 2.55
N GLU A 200 17.78 8.62 3.14
CA GLU A 200 18.38 9.42 4.21
C GLU A 200 17.32 10.07 5.10
N ALA A 201 17.73 10.50 6.30
CA ALA A 201 16.96 11.39 7.15
C ALA A 201 17.35 12.84 6.87
N ALA A 202 16.40 13.76 7.01
CA ALA A 202 16.63 15.21 6.98
C ALA A 202 15.75 15.91 8.02
N ILE A 203 16.21 17.04 8.57
CA ILE A 203 15.41 17.86 9.48
C ILE A 203 15.18 19.21 8.81
N GLU A 204 13.91 19.53 8.55
CA GLU A 204 13.50 20.78 7.90
C GLU A 204 12.34 21.38 8.71
N ASP A 205 12.47 22.65 9.10
CA ASP A 205 11.43 23.39 9.84
C ASP A 205 10.87 22.63 11.06
N GLY A 206 11.73 21.96 11.83
CA GLY A 206 11.32 21.22 13.03
C GLY A 206 10.62 19.88 12.75
N ILE A 207 10.67 19.37 11.52
CA ILE A 207 10.10 18.08 11.07
C ILE A 207 11.22 17.14 10.67
N LEU A 208 11.15 15.88 11.11
CA LEU A 208 12.03 14.82 10.62
C LEU A 208 11.45 14.20 9.35
N TYR A 209 12.18 14.27 8.26
CA TYR A 209 11.85 13.60 7.00
C TYR A 209 12.63 12.30 6.87
N LEU A 210 11.93 11.22 6.56
CA LEU A 210 12.50 10.02 5.98
C LEU A 210 12.29 10.10 4.47
N GLN A 211 13.38 10.14 3.70
CA GLN A 211 13.30 10.39 2.28
C GLN A 211 14.12 9.40 1.47
N THR A 212 13.55 8.97 0.34
CA THR A 212 14.24 8.14 -0.65
C THR A 212 13.92 8.63 -2.06
N SER A 213 14.49 8.00 -3.07
CA SER A 213 14.21 8.27 -4.48
C SER A 213 13.57 7.06 -5.17
N PRO A 214 12.87 7.23 -6.30
CA PRO A 214 12.18 6.12 -6.94
C PRO A 214 13.09 4.93 -7.27
N ASP A 215 14.33 5.17 -7.69
CA ASP A 215 15.31 4.12 -7.99
C ASP A 215 15.71 3.30 -6.75
N LYS A 216 15.61 3.88 -5.55
CA LYS A 216 15.95 3.27 -4.26
C LYS A 216 14.73 2.75 -3.48
N TRP A 217 13.52 2.95 -4.00
CA TRP A 217 12.27 2.50 -3.39
C TRP A 217 12.32 1.04 -2.94
N GLY A 218 12.10 0.81 -1.65
CA GLY A 218 12.07 -0.53 -1.05
C GLY A 218 13.43 -1.20 -0.83
N SER A 219 14.53 -0.54 -1.20
CA SER A 219 15.87 -1.12 -1.09
C SER A 219 16.51 -0.76 0.26
N ASN A 220 16.99 -1.76 0.99
CA ASN A 220 17.69 -1.60 2.29
C ASN A 220 17.01 -0.58 3.22
N ILE A 221 15.70 -0.74 3.40
CA ILE A 221 14.83 0.22 4.09
C ILE A 221 15.33 0.52 5.52
N ASP A 222 15.92 -0.47 6.20
CA ASP A 222 16.45 -0.31 7.56
C ASP A 222 17.55 0.77 7.67
N ASP A 223 18.22 1.10 6.56
CA ASP A 223 19.30 2.10 6.51
C ASP A 223 18.80 3.54 6.32
N ILE A 224 17.48 3.76 6.21
CA ILE A 224 16.86 5.06 5.83
C ILE A 224 17.35 6.24 6.66
N SER A 225 17.71 6.04 7.92
CA SER A 225 18.10 7.09 8.85
C SER A 225 19.52 6.95 9.39
N ASN A 226 20.41 6.22 8.71
CA ASN A 226 21.78 5.97 9.21
C ASN A 226 22.58 7.25 9.47
N ASN A 227 22.26 8.34 8.78
CA ASN A 227 22.83 9.67 8.91
C ASN A 227 22.21 10.53 10.05
N ILE A 228 21.29 9.98 10.87
CA ILE A 228 20.58 10.77 11.90
C ILE A 228 21.53 11.49 12.87
N MET A 229 22.70 10.90 13.15
CA MET A 229 23.70 11.49 14.04
C MET A 229 24.35 12.76 13.46
N ASP A 230 24.40 12.88 12.13
CA ASP A 230 25.00 14.03 11.46
C ASP A 230 24.05 15.25 11.44
N LEU A 231 22.81 15.07 11.90
CA LEU A 231 21.76 16.09 11.92
C LEU A 231 21.61 16.79 13.29
N LEU A 232 22.32 16.31 14.32
CA LEU A 232 22.19 16.72 15.72
C LEU A 232 23.39 17.53 16.22
#